data_AF-A0A0E3NNS3-F1
#
_entry.id   AF-A0A0E3NNS3-F1
#
_cell.length_a   1.000
_cell.length_b   1.000
_cell.length_c   1.000
_cell.angle_alpha   90.00
_cell.angle_beta   90.00
_cell.angle_gamma   90.00
#
_symmetry.space_group_name_H-M   'P 1'
#
loop_
_entity.id
_entity.type
_entity.pdbx_description
1 polymer ?
#
loop_
_entity_poly.entity_id
_entity_poly.type
_entity_poly.pdbx_seq_one_letter_code
_entity_poly.pdbx_strand_id
1 'polypeptide(L)'
;MKSSGHDGVAFLSGTKDSRMYNCYVEVQTNTGVRIDNCANIEVDHNTFTGSAGSGWCCVELENTLTNVNVHHNIMHDYKGSSSSAGVGNWNAKGSINVHDNVMWNVSPYIEVGSGTNILGPSDHSVENWVAKGYGYGSIGNSLTAVTETKETEVATTNDQTIVNDNTVTETSSAVTETASEQEVEAGNVSNATGIVIDNRLREASPNTVYQDKVYIDIGGRPGVGRYRDLLLFDLSEYNDAENITNATLSLYWYYPDGRERPEDAVVEIYRPAVAWDPENVTWNSRDDGVHWTHPGGDWFDMNNISQGDAPYATITLNGSDIPDNRYYELNVTDLVKEYVNGEYENTGFLIKTRTENADYVAFYSSEVEDEKKRPMLNIEEKAVV
;
A
#
# COMPACT_ATOMS: atom_id res chain seq x y z
N MET A 1 6.89 1.09 11.45
CA MET A 1 6.33 -0.08 12.16
C MET A 1 4.89 0.23 12.47
N LYS A 2 3.95 -0.40 11.78
CA LYS A 2 2.68 0.28 11.47
C LYS A 2 1.62 0.12 12.59
N SER A 3 1.80 -0.84 13.51
CA SER A 3 1.03 -0.98 14.76
C SER A 3 1.95 -1.58 15.84
N SER A 4 2.05 -0.95 17.00
CA SER A 4 2.81 -1.50 18.13
C SER A 4 1.90 -2.17 19.15
N GLY A 5 2.21 -3.43 19.46
CA GLY A 5 1.80 -4.07 20.71
C GLY A 5 2.49 -3.39 21.89
N HIS A 6 3.08 -4.15 22.82
CA HIS A 6 3.84 -3.55 23.92
C HIS A 6 5.22 -3.10 23.42
N ASP A 7 5.44 -1.79 23.38
CA ASP A 7 6.69 -1.13 22.96
C ASP A 7 7.05 -1.43 21.49
N GLY A 8 6.54 -0.63 20.56
CA GLY A 8 6.77 -0.83 19.13
C GLY A 8 8.23 -1.00 18.79
N VAL A 9 9.03 0.00 19.14
CA VAL A 9 10.49 -0.11 19.11
C VAL A 9 11.01 0.00 20.53
N ALA A 10 11.91 -0.90 20.92
CA ALA A 10 12.55 -0.87 22.22
C ALA A 10 14.07 -0.80 22.06
N PHE A 11 14.65 0.34 22.44
CA PHE A 11 16.06 0.48 22.72
C PHE A 11 16.26 0.12 24.19
N LEU A 12 16.81 -1.07 24.44
CA LEU A 12 16.95 -1.62 25.78
C LEU A 12 18.40 -1.60 26.26
N SER A 13 18.53 -1.59 27.58
CA SER A 13 19.76 -1.52 28.37
C SER A 13 21.03 -1.91 27.61
N GLY A 14 21.89 -0.91 27.37
CA GLY A 14 23.17 -1.08 26.68
C GLY A 14 23.16 -0.79 25.19
N THR A 15 22.00 -0.51 24.58
CA THR A 15 21.92 -0.06 23.18
C THR A 15 22.59 1.30 23.02
N LYS A 16 23.39 1.44 21.95
CA LYS A 16 24.13 2.66 21.61
C LYS A 16 24.08 2.96 20.12
N ASP A 17 24.27 4.23 19.78
CA ASP A 17 24.53 4.69 18.41
C ASP A 17 23.47 4.19 17.41
N SER A 18 22.21 4.31 17.81
CA SER A 18 21.07 3.71 17.10
C SER A 18 20.00 4.76 16.83
N ARG A 19 19.30 4.60 15.72
CA ARG A 19 18.34 5.58 15.24
C ARG A 19 17.05 4.91 14.77
N MET A 20 15.92 5.45 15.20
CA MET A 20 14.61 5.16 14.62
C MET A 20 14.18 6.36 13.78
N TYR A 21 14.03 6.14 12.48
CA TYR A 21 13.64 7.22 11.58
C TYR A 21 12.64 6.77 10.53
N ASN A 22 11.91 7.75 9.99
CA ASN A 22 10.98 7.57 8.89
C ASN A 22 10.01 6.39 9.10
N CYS A 23 9.42 6.33 10.30
CA CYS A 23 8.39 5.36 10.65
C CYS A 23 7.06 6.05 10.94
N TYR A 24 5.98 5.50 10.38
CA TYR A 24 4.64 5.68 10.95
C TYR A 24 4.42 4.64 12.05
N VAL A 25 3.93 5.07 13.21
CA VAL A 25 3.68 4.25 14.40
C VAL A 25 2.29 4.56 14.96
N GLU A 26 1.39 3.59 14.84
CA GLU A 26 0.11 3.61 15.56
C GLU A 26 0.29 2.88 16.90
N VAL A 27 0.28 3.64 17.99
CA VAL A 27 0.45 3.11 19.34
C VAL A 27 -0.86 2.45 19.77
N GLN A 28 -0.88 1.10 19.83
CA GLN A 28 -2.04 0.36 20.33
C GLN A 28 -1.93 0.09 21.82
N THR A 29 -0.78 -0.37 22.33
CA THR A 29 -0.65 -0.72 23.76
C THR A 29 0.66 -0.21 24.35
N ASN A 30 0.64 0.17 25.63
CA ASN A 30 1.76 0.73 26.38
C ASN A 30 2.47 1.97 25.76
N THR A 31 3.46 1.80 24.87
CA THR A 31 4.17 2.92 24.26
C THR A 31 4.54 2.64 22.80
N GLY A 32 4.75 3.69 22.02
CA GLY A 32 5.24 3.58 20.64
C GLY A 32 6.72 3.22 20.59
N VAL A 33 7.55 3.95 21.33
CA VAL A 33 9.00 3.71 21.45
C VAL A 33 9.40 3.72 22.90
N ARG A 34 10.17 2.73 23.33
CA ARG A 34 10.82 2.71 24.64
C ARG A 34 12.33 2.91 24.49
N ILE A 35 12.89 3.80 25.31
CA ILE A 35 14.33 4.03 25.43
C ILE A 35 14.71 3.86 26.91
N ASP A 36 15.30 2.72 27.25
CA ASP A 36 15.70 2.38 28.62
C ASP A 36 17.22 2.16 28.72
N ASN A 37 17.91 2.95 29.57
CA ASN A 37 19.34 2.79 29.86
C ASN A 37 20.25 2.75 28.60
N CYS A 38 20.01 3.67 27.67
CA CYS A 38 20.71 3.75 26.38
C CYS A 38 21.56 5.02 26.23
N ALA A 39 22.43 5.03 25.22
CA ALA A 39 23.24 6.21 24.86
C ALA A 39 23.24 6.49 23.36
N ASN A 40 23.33 7.76 22.93
CA ASN A 40 23.39 8.15 21.52
C ASN A 40 22.21 7.56 20.71
N ILE A 41 20.99 7.79 21.19
CA ILE A 41 19.77 7.33 20.53
C ILE A 41 19.09 8.51 19.84
N GLU A 42 18.70 8.30 18.60
CA GLU A 42 18.01 9.29 17.78
C GLU A 42 16.62 8.77 17.40
N VAL A 43 15.57 9.53 17.67
CA VAL A 43 14.21 9.21 17.25
C VAL A 43 13.66 10.40 16.47
N ASP A 44 13.60 10.27 15.15
CA ASP A 44 13.30 11.42 14.30
C ASP A 44 12.56 11.16 12.99
N HIS A 45 11.85 12.17 12.49
CA HIS A 45 11.03 12.06 11.27
C HIS A 45 10.05 10.88 11.32
N ASN A 46 9.49 10.59 12.51
CA ASN A 46 8.46 9.57 12.70
C ASN A 46 7.11 10.25 12.94
N THR A 47 6.03 9.59 12.52
CA THR A 47 4.66 10.01 12.85
C THR A 47 4.06 9.02 13.84
N PHE A 48 3.68 9.51 15.01
CA PHE A 48 3.01 8.76 16.08
C PHE A 48 1.54 9.14 16.17
N THR A 49 0.67 8.13 16.26
CA THR A 49 -0.74 8.31 16.61
C THR A 49 -1.23 7.16 17.49
N GLY A 50 -2.52 7.07 17.81
CA GLY A 50 -3.07 5.86 18.44
C GLY A 50 -4.59 5.74 18.31
N SER A 51 -5.08 4.52 18.51
CA SER A 51 -6.51 4.19 18.40
C SER A 51 -7.13 3.84 19.76
N ALA A 52 -8.36 4.34 19.96
CA ALA A 52 -9.38 3.86 20.90
C ALA A 52 -9.03 3.54 22.36
N GLY A 53 -8.08 4.24 23.00
CA GLY A 53 -8.00 4.28 24.47
C GLY A 53 -7.08 3.25 25.11
N SER A 54 -5.96 2.90 24.48
CA SER A 54 -4.97 1.98 25.05
C SER A 54 -3.53 2.51 24.91
N GLY A 55 -2.74 2.32 25.96
CA GLY A 55 -1.35 2.82 26.07
C GLY A 55 -1.15 3.96 27.08
N TRP A 56 0.08 4.45 27.16
CA TRP A 56 0.57 5.46 28.09
C TRP A 56 1.20 6.67 27.39
N CYS A 57 2.15 6.47 26.45
CA CYS A 57 2.75 7.57 25.70
C CYS A 57 3.21 7.19 24.28
N CYS A 58 3.56 8.18 23.45
CA CYS A 58 4.15 7.89 22.13
C CYS A 58 5.62 7.47 22.24
N VAL A 59 6.42 8.20 23.03
CA VAL A 59 7.82 7.89 23.30
C VAL A 59 8.05 7.84 24.81
N GLU A 60 8.37 6.67 25.32
CA GLU A 60 8.76 6.41 26.71
C GLU A 60 10.26 6.54 26.87
N LEU A 61 10.67 7.41 27.80
CA LEU A 61 12.04 7.55 28.23
C LEU A 61 12.18 6.99 29.64
N GLU A 62 13.13 6.08 29.82
CA GLU A 62 13.29 5.30 31.04
C GLU A 62 14.74 5.28 31.56
N ASN A 63 14.87 5.42 32.89
CA ASN A 63 16.13 5.31 33.63
C ASN A 63 17.27 6.21 33.10
N THR A 64 18.52 5.72 33.01
CA THR A 64 19.69 6.58 32.75
C THR A 64 19.98 6.71 31.26
N LEU A 65 19.74 7.89 30.70
CA LEU A 65 19.89 8.17 29.27
C LEU A 65 21.04 9.15 29.01
N THR A 66 21.87 8.88 28.01
CA THR A 66 23.01 9.73 27.64
C THR A 66 22.91 10.14 26.18
N ASN A 67 22.74 11.43 25.89
CA ASN A 67 22.64 11.94 24.52
C ASN A 67 21.51 11.25 23.73
N VAL A 68 20.30 11.32 24.28
CA VAL A 68 19.08 10.87 23.59
C VAL A 68 18.38 12.08 23.01
N ASN A 69 18.09 12.05 21.71
CA ASN A 69 17.38 13.10 21.00
C ASN A 69 16.08 12.55 20.42
N VAL A 70 15.00 13.31 20.61
CA VAL A 70 13.70 13.07 20.00
C VAL A 70 13.33 14.33 19.24
N HIS A 71 13.40 14.29 17.90
CA HIS A 71 13.22 15.50 17.09
C HIS A 71 12.58 15.28 15.73
N HIS A 72 12.01 16.32 15.12
CA HIS A 72 11.36 16.27 13.79
C HIS A 72 10.24 15.22 13.69
N ASN A 73 9.66 14.80 14.81
CA ASN A 73 8.53 13.87 14.81
C ASN A 73 7.19 14.63 14.78
N ILE A 74 6.16 13.94 14.30
CA ILE A 74 4.77 14.33 14.49
C ILE A 74 4.17 13.39 15.54
N MET A 75 3.54 13.90 16.59
CA MET A 75 2.81 13.10 17.58
C MET A 75 1.38 13.62 17.71
N HIS A 76 0.40 12.84 17.27
CA HIS A 76 -0.94 13.37 17.15
C HIS A 76 -2.08 12.39 17.43
N ASP A 77 -3.18 12.96 17.91
CA ASP A 77 -4.45 12.24 18.10
C ASP A 77 -4.31 10.95 18.95
N TYR A 78 -3.29 10.90 19.80
CA TYR A 78 -3.02 9.78 20.68
C TYR A 78 -3.87 9.86 21.96
N LYS A 79 -4.57 8.77 22.27
CA LYS A 79 -5.42 8.64 23.46
C LYS A 79 -5.11 7.33 24.16
N GLY A 80 -4.19 7.35 25.11
CA GLY A 80 -3.87 6.16 25.91
C GLY A 80 -4.85 5.95 27.07
N SER A 81 -4.82 4.75 27.65
CA SER A 81 -5.69 4.32 28.76
C SER A 81 -5.27 4.90 30.11
N SER A 82 -3.96 5.14 30.31
CA SER A 82 -3.40 5.59 31.60
C SER A 82 -2.75 6.97 31.52
N SER A 83 -2.30 7.37 30.33
CA SER A 83 -1.86 8.72 29.98
C SER A 83 -2.02 8.87 28.47
N SER A 84 -1.91 10.09 27.95
CA SER A 84 -1.90 10.35 26.51
C SER A 84 -0.67 11.16 26.13
N ALA A 85 0.46 10.90 26.80
CA ALA A 85 1.62 11.75 26.67
C ALA A 85 2.30 11.61 25.30
N GLY A 86 2.79 12.72 24.75
CA GLY A 86 3.68 12.64 23.58
C GLY A 86 5.01 11.99 23.97
N VAL A 87 5.70 12.60 24.94
CA VAL A 87 6.91 12.03 25.55
C VAL A 87 6.68 11.77 27.04
N GLY A 88 6.69 10.50 27.43
CA GLY A 88 6.47 10.03 28.80
C GLY A 88 7.77 9.85 29.60
N ASN A 89 7.68 10.01 30.92
CA ASN A 89 8.81 9.88 31.83
C ASN A 89 8.66 8.72 32.82
N TRP A 90 9.50 7.69 32.68
CA TRP A 90 9.61 6.61 33.66
C TRP A 90 10.99 6.62 34.32
N ASN A 91 11.16 7.48 35.35
CA ASN A 91 12.43 7.64 36.08
C ASN A 91 13.62 8.06 35.20
N ALA A 92 13.34 8.73 34.08
CA ALA A 92 14.35 9.18 33.13
C ALA A 92 15.25 10.26 33.73
N LYS A 93 16.56 10.15 33.48
CA LYS A 93 17.57 11.11 33.92
C LYS A 93 18.80 11.08 33.00
N GLY A 94 19.56 12.16 33.00
CA GLY A 94 20.75 12.31 32.17
C GLY A 94 20.55 13.35 31.08
N SER A 95 21.11 13.11 29.88
CA SER A 95 21.06 14.06 28.76
C SER A 95 19.98 13.63 27.77
N ILE A 96 18.86 14.36 27.80
CA ILE A 96 17.64 14.09 27.05
C ILE A 96 17.21 15.39 26.36
N ASN A 97 17.27 15.43 25.03
CA ASN A 97 16.84 16.56 24.24
C ASN A 97 15.54 16.20 23.49
N VAL A 98 14.51 17.02 23.66
CA VAL A 98 13.22 16.86 22.97
C VAL A 98 12.92 18.19 22.32
N HIS A 99 13.16 18.29 21.01
CA HIS A 99 13.09 19.55 20.26
C HIS A 99 12.57 19.32 18.85
N ASP A 100 12.08 20.36 18.20
CA ASP A 100 11.60 20.32 16.82
C ASP A 100 10.57 19.22 16.57
N ASN A 101 9.70 18.90 17.55
CA ASN A 101 8.56 18.02 17.32
C ASN A 101 7.29 18.84 17.13
N VAL A 102 6.33 18.28 16.39
CA VAL A 102 4.98 18.83 16.23
C VAL A 102 4.00 17.93 16.94
N MET A 103 3.20 18.48 17.86
CA MET A 103 2.29 17.69 18.66
C MET A 103 0.90 18.34 18.77
N TRP A 104 -0.17 17.58 18.53
CA TRP A 104 -1.55 18.03 18.77
C TRP A 104 -2.44 16.89 19.24
N ASN A 105 -3.50 17.21 20.00
CA ASN A 105 -4.42 16.20 20.54
C ASN A 105 -3.70 15.05 21.30
N VAL A 106 -2.58 15.36 21.95
CA VAL A 106 -1.85 14.52 22.90
C VAL A 106 -1.63 15.33 24.17
N SER A 107 -1.75 14.71 25.35
CA SER A 107 -1.66 15.42 26.62
C SER A 107 -1.25 14.49 27.78
N PRO A 108 -0.22 14.84 28.56
CA PRO A 108 0.66 16.01 28.39
C PRO A 108 1.56 15.90 27.15
N TYR A 109 1.95 17.02 26.54
CA TYR A 109 2.82 16.96 25.35
C TYR A 109 4.18 16.31 25.66
N ILE A 110 4.87 16.79 26.70
CA ILE A 110 6.22 16.37 27.06
C ILE A 110 6.33 16.35 28.59
N GLU A 111 6.71 15.21 29.16
CA GLU A 111 6.92 15.02 30.60
C GLU A 111 8.39 15.16 31.02
N VAL A 112 9.34 14.94 30.10
CA VAL A 112 10.79 15.00 30.36
C VAL A 112 11.57 15.37 29.10
N GLY A 113 12.74 16.00 29.29
CA GLY A 113 13.62 16.48 28.23
C GLY A 113 13.59 18.00 28.08
N SER A 114 14.56 18.54 27.34
CA SER A 114 14.69 19.98 27.09
C SER A 114 14.70 20.29 25.59
N GLY A 115 14.08 21.41 25.20
CA GLY A 115 14.08 21.89 23.82
C GLY A 115 12.83 22.68 23.46
N THR A 116 12.81 23.26 22.27
CA THR A 116 11.66 24.00 21.72
C THR A 116 10.86 23.08 20.81
N ASN A 117 9.54 23.06 20.94
CA ASN A 117 8.64 22.22 20.13
C ASN A 117 7.41 23.03 19.69
N ILE A 118 6.74 22.55 18.65
CA ILE A 118 5.48 23.11 18.15
C ILE A 118 4.34 22.33 18.80
N LEU A 119 3.74 22.90 19.84
CA LEU A 119 2.71 22.23 20.65
C LEU A 119 1.34 22.89 20.40
N GLY A 120 0.34 22.08 20.07
CA GLY A 120 -1.03 22.50 19.76
C GLY A 120 -1.14 23.50 18.58
N PRO A 121 -0.47 23.28 17.43
CA PRO A 121 -0.63 24.15 16.27
C PRO A 121 -2.08 24.14 15.76
N SER A 122 -2.54 25.20 15.11
CA SER A 122 -3.88 25.21 14.48
C SER A 122 -3.97 24.33 13.22
N ASP A 123 -2.83 24.05 12.57
CA ASP A 123 -2.70 23.17 11.42
C ASP A 123 -2.53 21.72 11.93
N HIS A 124 -3.58 20.91 11.78
CA HIS A 124 -3.57 19.48 12.15
C HIS A 124 -3.44 18.57 10.92
N SER A 125 -3.02 19.09 9.77
CA SER A 125 -2.74 18.26 8.59
C SER A 125 -1.35 17.64 8.70
N VAL A 126 -1.31 16.30 8.81
CA VAL A 126 -0.06 15.55 8.80
C VAL A 126 0.73 15.84 7.52
N GLU A 127 0.07 15.84 6.36
CA GLU A 127 0.71 16.10 5.06
C GLU A 127 1.39 17.47 5.00
N ASN A 128 0.77 18.51 5.57
CA ASN A 128 1.37 19.85 5.62
C ASN A 128 2.67 19.87 6.44
N TRP A 129 2.70 19.13 7.55
CA TRP A 129 3.88 19.04 8.41
C TRP A 129 4.97 18.14 7.79
N VAL A 130 4.58 17.09 7.08
CA VAL A 130 5.47 16.26 6.26
C VAL A 130 6.16 17.10 5.19
N ALA A 131 5.41 17.94 4.47
CA ALA A 131 5.97 18.88 3.49
C ALA A 131 6.92 19.92 4.12
N LYS A 132 6.77 20.22 5.43
CA LYS A 132 7.66 21.10 6.20
C LYS A 132 8.87 20.37 6.80
N GLY A 133 9.04 19.07 6.55
CA GLY A 133 10.17 18.29 7.03
C GLY A 133 9.95 17.58 8.38
N TYR A 134 8.70 17.31 8.78
CA TYR A 134 8.40 16.60 10.02
C TYR A 134 7.68 15.28 9.75
N GLY A 135 7.97 14.26 10.56
CA GLY A 135 7.22 13.01 10.55
C GLY A 135 7.48 12.10 9.35
N TYR A 136 6.75 10.98 9.32
CA TYR A 136 6.90 9.93 8.33
C TYR A 136 6.67 10.43 6.90
N GLY A 137 7.56 10.07 5.99
CA GLY A 137 7.50 10.46 4.58
C GLY A 137 8.11 11.82 4.28
N SER A 138 8.59 12.55 5.29
CA SER A 138 9.35 13.77 5.03
C SER A 138 10.68 13.36 4.39
N ILE A 139 10.86 13.71 3.10
CA ILE A 139 12.08 13.42 2.37
C ILE A 139 13.17 14.29 3.00
N GLY A 140 14.01 13.68 3.82
CA GLY A 140 15.10 14.40 4.47
C GLY A 140 16.02 14.97 3.39
N ASN A 141 16.10 16.30 3.32
CA ASN A 141 17.24 16.96 2.71
C ASN A 141 18.44 16.76 3.64
N SER A 142 18.91 15.53 3.78
CA SER A 142 20.06 15.17 4.61
C SER A 142 21.27 14.95 3.71
N LEU A 143 21.84 16.05 3.24
CA LEU A 143 23.27 16.17 3.09
C LEU A 143 23.69 17.47 3.78
N THR A 144 24.53 17.30 4.79
CA THR A 144 25.42 18.31 5.34
C THR A 144 25.93 19.24 4.24
N ALA A 145 25.48 20.50 4.27
CA ALA A 145 26.05 21.56 3.44
C ALA A 145 27.47 21.86 3.94
N VAL A 146 28.43 21.09 3.44
CA VAL A 146 29.81 21.56 3.32
C VAL A 146 29.78 22.69 2.31
N THR A 147 30.23 23.85 2.76
CA THR A 147 30.26 25.09 2.02
C THR A 147 31.27 24.97 0.88
N GLU A 148 30.81 24.84 -0.36
CA GLU A 148 31.59 25.28 -1.53
C GLU A 148 30.73 26.12 -2.47
N THR A 149 31.40 27.09 -3.05
CA THR A 149 30.85 28.36 -3.55
C THR A 149 30.75 28.34 -5.07
N LYS A 150 29.79 29.12 -5.60
CA LYS A 150 29.67 29.65 -6.98
C LYS A 150 29.25 28.62 -8.05
N GLU A 151 28.46 28.97 -9.07
CA GLU A 151 28.28 30.27 -9.72
C GLU A 151 26.90 30.39 -10.41
N THR A 152 26.46 31.64 -10.54
CA THR A 152 25.26 32.18 -11.21
C THR A 152 25.14 31.83 -12.69
N GLU A 153 23.91 31.63 -13.18
CA GLU A 153 23.47 32.31 -14.41
C GLU A 153 21.94 32.45 -14.50
N VAL A 154 21.51 33.64 -14.94
CA VAL A 154 20.14 34.10 -15.17
C VAL A 154 20.01 34.39 -16.66
N ALA A 155 18.96 33.90 -17.32
CA ALA A 155 18.35 34.48 -18.53
C ALA A 155 16.97 33.82 -18.73
N THR A 156 15.82 34.44 -18.45
CA THR A 156 15.04 35.45 -19.21
C THR A 156 14.54 35.05 -20.60
N THR A 157 13.20 34.87 -20.65
CA THR A 157 12.20 35.30 -21.65
C THR A 157 12.20 34.74 -23.09
N ASN A 158 11.06 34.20 -23.56
CA ASN A 158 10.01 34.98 -24.27
C ASN A 158 8.89 34.10 -24.85
N ASP A 159 7.69 34.69 -24.81
CA ASP A 159 6.47 34.51 -25.62
C ASP A 159 6.50 33.57 -26.84
N GLN A 160 5.40 32.82 -27.04
CA GLN A 160 4.36 33.22 -28.00
C GLN A 160 3.10 32.33 -27.96
N THR A 161 1.97 33.02 -27.82
CA THR A 161 0.59 32.60 -28.06
C THR A 161 0.32 32.26 -29.53
N ILE A 162 -0.49 31.22 -29.79
CA ILE A 162 -1.43 31.21 -30.92
C ILE A 162 -2.82 30.77 -30.43
N VAL A 163 -3.76 31.68 -30.63
CA VAL A 163 -5.21 31.53 -30.52
C VAL A 163 -5.71 30.80 -31.78
N ASN A 164 -6.65 29.87 -31.64
CA ASN A 164 -7.78 29.86 -32.56
C ASN A 164 -9.05 29.36 -31.89
N ASP A 165 -9.98 30.29 -31.81
CA ASP A 165 -11.39 30.20 -31.46
C ASP A 165 -12.15 29.45 -32.57
N ASN A 166 -13.08 28.58 -32.19
CA ASN A 166 -14.47 28.68 -32.65
C ASN A 166 -15.36 27.69 -31.90
N THR A 167 -16.17 28.29 -31.05
CA THR A 167 -17.33 27.77 -30.34
C THR A 167 -18.53 27.41 -31.26
N VAL A 168 -19.58 26.85 -30.62
CA VAL A 168 -21.03 26.84 -30.97
C VAL A 168 -21.49 25.50 -31.58
N THR A 169 -22.50 24.79 -31.09
CA THR A 169 -23.43 24.94 -29.95
C THR A 169 -24.25 23.65 -29.81
N GLU A 170 -24.75 23.37 -28.61
CA GLU A 170 -25.67 22.29 -28.27
C GLU A 170 -26.95 22.26 -29.13
N THR A 171 -27.44 21.05 -29.39
CA THR A 171 -28.88 20.79 -29.53
C THR A 171 -29.19 19.38 -29.02
N SER A 172 -29.91 19.36 -27.91
CA SER A 172 -30.56 18.17 -27.35
C SER A 172 -31.75 17.77 -28.21
N SER A 173 -31.88 16.47 -28.51
CA SER A 173 -33.15 15.83 -28.87
C SER A 173 -33.04 14.32 -28.63
N ALA A 174 -33.80 13.86 -27.64
CA ALA A 174 -34.02 12.45 -27.36
C ALA A 174 -35.00 11.86 -28.39
N VAL A 175 -34.66 10.72 -28.97
CA VAL A 175 -35.61 9.82 -29.62
C VAL A 175 -35.27 8.38 -29.21
N THR A 176 -36.22 7.78 -28.52
CA THR A 176 -36.34 6.36 -28.21
C THR A 176 -36.65 5.56 -29.48
N GLU A 177 -35.83 4.56 -29.79
CA GLU A 177 -36.22 3.46 -30.68
C GLU A 177 -35.83 2.12 -30.07
N THR A 178 -36.86 1.30 -29.90
CA THR A 178 -36.87 -0.13 -29.58
C THR A 178 -36.13 -0.93 -30.65
N ALA A 179 -35.15 -1.75 -30.24
CA ALA A 179 -34.55 -2.78 -31.07
C ALA A 179 -34.87 -4.17 -30.52
N SER A 180 -35.32 -5.02 -31.42
CA SER A 180 -35.80 -6.39 -31.31
C SER A 180 -34.78 -7.40 -30.78
N GLU A 181 -35.30 -8.38 -30.03
CA GLU A 181 -34.63 -9.64 -29.70
C GLU A 181 -34.04 -10.31 -30.95
N GLN A 182 -32.73 -10.57 -30.92
CA GLN A 182 -32.12 -11.68 -31.64
C GLN A 182 -31.37 -12.54 -30.63
N GLU A 183 -31.84 -13.77 -30.46
CA GLU A 183 -31.14 -14.85 -29.79
C GLU A 183 -29.79 -15.08 -30.49
N VAL A 184 -28.69 -14.83 -29.77
CA VAL A 184 -27.38 -15.35 -30.16
C VAL A 184 -27.18 -16.65 -29.39
N GLU A 185 -27.04 -17.70 -30.19
CA GLU A 185 -26.83 -19.09 -29.85
C GLU A 185 -25.66 -19.23 -28.85
N ALA A 186 -25.91 -19.91 -27.73
CA ALA A 186 -24.97 -20.10 -26.65
C ALA A 186 -23.71 -20.84 -27.13
N GLY A 187 -22.56 -20.17 -27.04
CA GLY A 187 -21.24 -20.78 -27.20
C GLY A 187 -21.03 -21.87 -26.14
N ASN A 188 -20.52 -23.02 -26.57
CA ASN A 188 -20.39 -24.23 -25.76
C ASN A 188 -19.09 -24.23 -24.94
N VAL A 189 -19.28 -24.53 -23.65
CA VAL A 189 -18.35 -25.09 -22.63
C VAL A 189 -17.14 -24.22 -22.22
N SER A 190 -17.39 -23.43 -21.19
CA SER A 190 -16.44 -22.91 -20.20
C SER A 190 -15.51 -24.02 -19.67
N ASN A 191 -14.24 -23.99 -20.07
CA ASN A 191 -13.18 -24.70 -19.36
C ASN A 191 -12.63 -23.76 -18.29
N ALA A 192 -13.19 -23.83 -17.09
CA ALA A 192 -12.61 -23.14 -15.95
C ALA A 192 -11.25 -23.77 -15.63
N THR A 193 -10.18 -23.03 -15.86
CA THR A 193 -8.86 -23.42 -15.36
C THR A 193 -8.80 -23.07 -13.87
N GLY A 194 -8.46 -24.04 -13.03
CA GLY A 194 -8.19 -23.78 -11.62
C GLY A 194 -6.93 -22.94 -11.47
N ILE A 195 -6.87 -22.09 -10.44
CA ILE A 195 -5.60 -21.47 -10.04
C ILE A 195 -4.55 -22.56 -9.82
N VAL A 196 -3.38 -22.36 -10.39
CA VAL A 196 -2.21 -23.20 -10.13
C VAL A 196 -1.55 -22.75 -8.85
N ILE A 197 -1.29 -21.44 -8.73
CA ILE A 197 -0.65 -20.82 -7.56
C ILE A 197 -1.26 -19.43 -7.32
N ASP A 198 -1.52 -19.09 -6.06
CA ASP A 198 -1.59 -17.71 -5.60
C ASP A 198 -0.57 -17.43 -4.49
N ASN A 199 -0.03 -16.21 -4.43
CA ASN A 199 0.92 -15.83 -3.39
C ASN A 199 0.85 -14.36 -3.03
N ARG A 200 0.61 -14.15 -1.74
CA ARG A 200 0.44 -12.82 -1.16
C ARG A 200 1.77 -12.11 -0.92
N LEU A 201 1.87 -10.91 -1.46
CA LEU A 201 2.94 -9.96 -1.16
C LEU A 201 2.47 -8.99 -0.08
N ARG A 202 3.17 -8.98 1.07
CA ARG A 202 2.81 -8.13 2.21
C ARG A 202 3.95 -7.21 2.65
N GLU A 203 3.76 -5.90 2.50
CA GLU A 203 4.76 -4.88 2.84
C GLU A 203 5.26 -4.97 4.28
N ALA A 204 4.37 -5.25 5.24
CA ALA A 204 4.74 -5.31 6.66
C ALA A 204 5.45 -6.60 7.08
N SER A 205 5.51 -7.62 6.21
CA SER A 205 6.29 -8.85 6.43
C SER A 205 7.10 -9.14 5.18
N PRO A 206 8.06 -8.27 4.83
CA PRO A 206 8.48 -8.16 3.44
C PRO A 206 9.38 -9.31 2.96
N ASN A 207 9.82 -10.16 3.88
CA ASN A 207 10.65 -11.34 3.61
C ASN A 207 9.94 -12.64 4.03
N THR A 208 8.61 -12.62 4.18
CA THR A 208 7.82 -13.81 4.52
C THR A 208 7.06 -14.29 3.28
N VAL A 209 7.16 -15.59 3.02
CA VAL A 209 6.38 -16.28 1.98
C VAL A 209 4.98 -16.60 2.52
N TYR A 210 3.94 -16.40 1.70
CA TYR A 210 2.53 -16.53 2.11
C TYR A 210 1.72 -17.46 1.19
N GLN A 211 2.29 -18.62 0.83
CA GLN A 211 1.68 -19.57 -0.12
C GLN A 211 0.44 -20.32 0.39
N ASP A 212 0.19 -20.35 1.71
CA ASP A 212 -0.81 -21.23 2.36
C ASP A 212 -1.96 -20.42 3.00
N LYS A 213 -2.25 -19.25 2.45
CA LYS A 213 -3.24 -18.33 3.01
C LYS A 213 -4.54 -18.43 2.22
N VAL A 214 -5.65 -18.57 2.94
CA VAL A 214 -7.01 -18.76 2.38
C VAL A 214 -7.61 -17.52 1.71
N TYR A 215 -6.83 -16.45 1.55
CA TYR A 215 -7.30 -15.18 1.03
C TYR A 215 -6.28 -14.52 0.10
N ILE A 216 -6.78 -13.96 -0.99
CA ILE A 216 -6.10 -13.00 -1.87
C ILE A 216 -6.36 -11.62 -1.30
N ASP A 217 -5.32 -11.04 -0.71
CA ASP A 217 -5.39 -9.77 0.01
C ASP A 217 -4.77 -8.68 -0.88
N ILE A 218 -5.49 -7.59 -1.13
CA ILE A 218 -4.96 -6.49 -1.93
C ILE A 218 -5.28 -5.12 -1.34
N GLY A 219 -4.47 -4.14 -1.72
CA GLY A 219 -4.62 -2.74 -1.36
C GLY A 219 -4.01 -2.38 -0.01
N GLY A 220 -4.34 -1.19 0.45
CA GLY A 220 -3.71 -0.57 1.60
C GLY A 220 -4.54 -0.71 2.85
N ARG A 221 -3.93 -1.27 3.88
CA ARG A 221 -4.49 -1.20 5.22
C ARG A 221 -3.72 -0.17 6.05
N PRO A 222 -4.35 0.95 6.47
CA PRO A 222 -3.75 1.94 7.35
C PRO A 222 -3.21 1.24 8.59
N GLY A 223 -2.04 1.64 9.07
CA GLY A 223 -1.44 0.99 10.24
C GLY A 223 -0.96 -0.45 10.02
N VAL A 224 -1.05 -1.00 8.80
CA VAL A 224 -0.49 -2.32 8.47
C VAL A 224 0.47 -2.27 7.29
N GLY A 225 0.04 -1.90 6.10
CA GLY A 225 0.89 -2.06 4.91
C GLY A 225 0.08 -2.17 3.64
N ARG A 226 0.79 -2.15 2.53
CA ARG A 226 0.26 -2.55 1.24
C ARG A 226 0.24 -4.07 1.11
N TYR A 227 -0.77 -4.55 0.42
CA TYR A 227 -0.98 -5.92 0.04
C TYR A 227 -1.15 -5.96 -1.47
N ARG A 228 -0.50 -6.93 -2.08
CA ARG A 228 -0.65 -7.29 -3.48
C ARG A 228 -0.66 -8.80 -3.56
N ASP A 229 -1.13 -9.34 -4.66
CA ASP A 229 -1.13 -10.77 -4.86
C ASP A 229 -0.62 -11.11 -6.25
N LEU A 230 -0.09 -12.33 -6.37
CA LEU A 230 0.35 -12.91 -7.63
C LEU A 230 -0.49 -14.15 -7.90
N LEU A 231 -1.12 -14.22 -9.07
CA LEU A 231 -1.96 -15.35 -9.47
C LEU A 231 -1.38 -15.98 -10.73
N LEU A 232 -1.22 -17.31 -10.75
CA LEU A 232 -0.78 -18.04 -11.94
C LEU A 232 -1.80 -19.10 -12.32
N PHE A 233 -2.21 -19.07 -13.58
CA PHE A 233 -3.08 -20.07 -14.21
C PHE A 233 -2.29 -20.80 -15.30
N ASP A 234 -2.52 -22.10 -15.44
CA ASP A 234 -1.95 -22.89 -16.52
C ASP A 234 -2.72 -22.59 -17.81
N LEU A 235 -2.00 -22.08 -18.80
CA LEU A 235 -2.54 -21.76 -20.13
C LEU A 235 -2.01 -22.71 -21.21
N SER A 236 -1.29 -23.77 -20.83
CA SER A 236 -0.57 -24.65 -21.77
C SER A 236 -1.47 -25.44 -22.73
N GLU A 237 -2.76 -25.58 -22.40
CA GLU A 237 -3.74 -26.20 -23.31
C GLU A 237 -4.17 -25.27 -24.46
N TYR A 238 -3.95 -23.96 -24.31
CA TYR A 238 -4.27 -22.95 -25.32
C TYR A 238 -3.02 -22.64 -26.13
N ASN A 239 -3.11 -22.80 -27.45
CA ASN A 239 -1.99 -22.60 -28.37
C ASN A 239 -2.30 -21.67 -29.54
N ASP A 240 -3.52 -21.13 -29.60
CA ASP A 240 -3.97 -20.23 -30.65
C ASP A 240 -4.76 -19.06 -30.05
N ALA A 241 -4.08 -17.94 -29.81
CA ALA A 241 -4.67 -16.74 -29.21
C ALA A 241 -5.79 -16.13 -30.08
N GLU A 242 -5.79 -16.40 -31.39
CA GLU A 242 -6.85 -15.93 -32.29
C GLU A 242 -8.18 -16.67 -32.04
N ASN A 243 -8.13 -17.87 -31.46
CA ASN A 243 -9.34 -18.61 -31.09
C ASN A 243 -9.95 -18.07 -29.80
N ILE A 244 -9.17 -17.47 -28.91
CA ILE A 244 -9.69 -16.90 -27.66
C ILE A 244 -10.57 -15.68 -27.98
N THR A 245 -11.86 -15.78 -27.65
CA THR A 245 -12.82 -14.66 -27.79
C THR A 245 -12.92 -13.85 -26.52
N ASN A 246 -12.81 -14.50 -25.37
CA ASN A 246 -12.91 -13.85 -24.06
C ASN A 246 -12.12 -14.64 -23.01
N ALA A 247 -11.49 -13.93 -22.07
CA ALA A 247 -10.93 -14.50 -20.85
C ALA A 247 -11.39 -13.68 -19.63
N THR A 248 -12.10 -14.32 -18.71
CA THR A 248 -12.67 -13.69 -17.52
C THR A 248 -12.03 -14.26 -16.27
N LEU A 249 -11.35 -13.40 -15.49
CA LEU A 249 -10.89 -13.71 -14.14
C LEU A 249 -12.03 -13.42 -13.16
N SER A 250 -12.49 -14.45 -12.45
CA SER A 250 -13.55 -14.35 -11.44
C SER A 250 -12.97 -14.49 -10.04
N LEU A 251 -13.16 -13.47 -9.19
CA LEU A 251 -12.68 -13.44 -7.80
C LEU A 251 -13.85 -13.35 -6.82
N TYR A 252 -13.87 -14.18 -5.77
CA TYR A 252 -14.98 -14.20 -4.81
C TYR A 252 -14.75 -13.22 -3.66
N TRP A 253 -15.49 -12.12 -3.61
CA TRP A 253 -15.27 -11.04 -2.64
C TRP A 253 -15.85 -11.37 -1.26
N TYR A 254 -15.00 -11.38 -0.22
CA TYR A 254 -15.38 -11.80 1.13
C TYR A 254 -15.12 -10.78 2.25
N TYR A 255 -14.16 -9.86 2.09
CA TYR A 255 -13.73 -8.93 3.15
C TYR A 255 -13.57 -7.49 2.63
N PRO A 256 -13.87 -6.44 3.43
CA PRO A 256 -14.17 -6.39 4.88
C PRO A 256 -15.52 -6.91 5.35
N ASP A 257 -15.51 -7.91 6.23
CA ASP A 257 -16.73 -8.55 6.77
C ASP A 257 -17.64 -7.54 7.49
N GLY A 258 -18.82 -7.34 6.91
CA GLY A 258 -19.90 -6.47 7.41
C GLY A 258 -19.52 -5.00 7.56
N ARG A 259 -18.50 -4.51 6.85
CA ARG A 259 -17.96 -3.16 7.06
C ARG A 259 -17.68 -2.42 5.75
N GLU A 260 -18.00 -1.13 5.75
CA GLU A 260 -17.65 -0.21 4.68
C GLU A 260 -16.15 0.14 4.75
N ARG A 261 -15.61 0.58 3.61
CA ARG A 261 -14.27 1.17 3.49
C ARG A 261 -14.41 2.68 3.35
N PRO A 262 -13.45 3.46 3.88
CA PRO A 262 -13.47 4.91 3.73
C PRO A 262 -13.25 5.36 2.27
N GLU A 263 -12.58 4.55 1.46
CA GLU A 263 -12.27 4.82 0.05
C GLU A 263 -12.73 3.66 -0.83
N ASP A 264 -12.97 3.97 -2.11
CA ASP A 264 -13.22 2.96 -3.13
C ASP A 264 -11.97 2.10 -3.35
N ALA A 265 -12.18 0.80 -3.53
CA ALA A 265 -11.11 -0.11 -3.95
C ALA A 265 -11.18 -0.29 -5.46
N VAL A 266 -10.31 0.44 -6.18
CA VAL A 266 -10.11 0.25 -7.61
C VAL A 266 -9.10 -0.87 -7.80
N VAL A 267 -9.58 -2.07 -8.08
CA VAL A 267 -8.76 -3.27 -8.31
C VAL A 267 -8.19 -3.23 -9.72
N GLU A 268 -6.91 -3.59 -9.87
CA GLU A 268 -6.14 -3.48 -11.09
C GLU A 268 -5.30 -4.73 -11.34
N ILE A 269 -5.25 -5.16 -12.61
CA ILE A 269 -4.46 -6.30 -13.09
C ILE A 269 -3.30 -5.81 -13.95
N TYR A 270 -2.10 -6.29 -13.63
CA TYR A 270 -0.87 -6.03 -14.36
C TYR A 270 -0.13 -7.33 -14.69
N ARG A 271 0.79 -7.26 -15.65
CA ARG A 271 1.69 -8.36 -16.02
C ARG A 271 2.95 -8.33 -15.14
N PRO A 272 3.27 -9.36 -14.35
CA PRO A 272 4.57 -9.43 -13.69
C PRO A 272 5.71 -9.33 -14.71
N ALA A 273 6.77 -8.59 -14.39
CA ALA A 273 7.83 -8.30 -15.37
C ALA A 273 8.70 -9.51 -15.69
N VAL A 274 8.81 -10.46 -14.76
CA VAL A 274 9.64 -11.67 -14.84
C VAL A 274 8.94 -12.78 -14.05
N ALA A 275 9.21 -14.04 -14.40
CA ALA A 275 8.82 -15.19 -13.61
C ALA A 275 9.27 -15.07 -12.14
N TRP A 276 8.47 -15.65 -11.26
CA TRP A 276 8.63 -15.66 -9.82
C TRP A 276 8.44 -17.09 -9.31
N ASP A 277 9.07 -17.39 -8.18
CA ASP A 277 9.01 -18.71 -7.55
C ASP A 277 7.95 -18.73 -6.44
N PRO A 278 6.87 -19.51 -6.57
CA PRO A 278 5.85 -19.68 -5.54
C PRO A 278 6.40 -20.02 -4.15
N GLU A 279 7.49 -20.78 -4.06
CA GLU A 279 8.03 -21.24 -2.77
C GLU A 279 8.86 -20.16 -2.05
N ASN A 280 9.33 -19.15 -2.80
CA ASN A 280 10.30 -18.17 -2.31
C ASN A 280 9.88 -16.71 -2.50
N VAL A 281 8.79 -16.44 -3.21
CA VAL A 281 8.32 -15.08 -3.47
C VAL A 281 7.85 -14.38 -2.19
N THR A 282 8.28 -13.14 -2.03
CA THR A 282 7.94 -12.24 -0.93
C THR A 282 7.76 -10.81 -1.47
N TRP A 283 7.42 -9.86 -0.59
CA TRP A 283 7.38 -8.45 -0.96
C TRP A 283 8.74 -7.94 -1.49
N ASN A 284 9.87 -8.37 -0.95
CA ASN A 284 11.20 -7.92 -1.36
C ASN A 284 11.86 -8.79 -2.44
N SER A 285 11.45 -10.05 -2.59
CA SER A 285 12.11 -11.03 -3.46
C SER A 285 11.14 -11.76 -4.35
N ARG A 286 11.52 -11.99 -5.60
CA ARG A 286 10.73 -12.79 -6.55
C ARG A 286 11.06 -14.28 -6.53
N ASP A 287 12.23 -14.61 -6.00
CA ASP A 287 12.83 -15.94 -6.01
C ASP A 287 13.90 -16.01 -4.90
N ASP A 288 14.46 -17.19 -4.63
CA ASP A 288 15.46 -17.42 -3.59
C ASP A 288 16.70 -16.54 -3.80
N GLY A 289 16.88 -15.57 -2.90
CA GLY A 289 17.97 -14.60 -2.96
C GLY A 289 17.91 -13.59 -4.11
N VAL A 290 16.81 -13.57 -4.89
CA VAL A 290 16.66 -12.63 -6.02
C VAL A 290 15.59 -11.58 -5.69
N HIS A 291 16.03 -10.35 -5.52
CA HIS A 291 15.16 -9.22 -5.22
C HIS A 291 14.34 -8.77 -6.41
N TRP A 292 13.15 -8.23 -6.14
CA TRP A 292 12.50 -7.30 -7.06
C TRP A 292 13.35 -6.04 -7.18
N THR A 293 13.23 -5.33 -8.31
CA THR A 293 13.76 -3.96 -8.42
C THR A 293 12.94 -3.02 -7.54
N HIS A 294 11.61 -3.18 -7.55
CA HIS A 294 10.70 -2.44 -6.68
C HIS A 294 10.04 -3.39 -5.66
N PRO A 295 10.15 -3.12 -4.35
CA PRO A 295 9.43 -3.89 -3.34
C PRO A 295 7.92 -3.89 -3.61
N GLY A 296 7.32 -5.07 -3.53
CA GLY A 296 5.93 -5.34 -3.89
C GLY A 296 5.74 -5.80 -5.33
N GLY A 297 6.82 -6.05 -6.08
CA GLY A 297 6.77 -6.61 -7.43
C GLY A 297 7.15 -5.62 -8.53
N ASP A 298 7.77 -6.16 -9.57
CA ASP A 298 7.99 -5.48 -10.84
C ASP A 298 6.89 -5.85 -11.83
N TRP A 299 6.25 -4.88 -12.49
CA TRP A 299 5.22 -5.13 -13.50
C TRP A 299 5.37 -4.28 -14.75
N PHE A 300 4.68 -4.72 -15.80
CA PHE A 300 4.34 -3.94 -16.98
C PHE A 300 2.83 -3.73 -17.04
N ASP A 301 2.45 -2.56 -17.54
CA ASP A 301 1.07 -2.20 -17.83
C ASP A 301 0.67 -2.62 -19.26
N MET A 302 -0.59 -2.39 -19.67
CA MET A 302 -1.08 -2.80 -20.99
C MET A 302 -0.37 -2.10 -22.18
N ASN A 303 0.36 -1.01 -21.91
CA ASN A 303 1.15 -0.29 -22.90
C ASN A 303 2.63 -0.69 -22.85
N ASN A 304 2.95 -1.78 -22.14
CA ASN A 304 4.30 -2.27 -21.91
C ASN A 304 5.22 -1.25 -21.21
N ILE A 305 4.65 -0.39 -20.35
CA ILE A 305 5.40 0.56 -19.53
C ILE A 305 5.73 -0.08 -18.19
N SER A 306 7.02 -0.11 -17.83
CA SER A 306 7.47 -0.63 -16.52
C SER A 306 6.92 0.25 -15.40
N GLN A 307 6.31 -0.38 -14.40
CA GLN A 307 5.61 0.31 -13.29
C GLN A 307 4.51 1.28 -13.78
N GLY A 308 3.96 1.06 -14.98
CA GLY A 308 2.92 1.90 -15.56
C GLY A 308 1.58 1.80 -14.83
N ASP A 309 0.69 2.73 -15.15
CA ASP A 309 -0.60 2.95 -14.46
C ASP A 309 -1.82 2.59 -15.33
N ALA A 310 -1.62 2.04 -16.53
CA ALA A 310 -2.70 1.55 -17.39
C ALA A 310 -2.91 0.02 -17.24
N PRO A 311 -3.77 -0.44 -16.32
CA PRO A 311 -3.93 -1.87 -16.08
C PRO A 311 -4.60 -2.58 -17.26
N TYR A 312 -4.34 -3.89 -17.41
CA TYR A 312 -5.03 -4.74 -18.40
C TYR A 312 -6.52 -4.89 -18.08
N ALA A 313 -6.87 -4.89 -16.80
CA ALA A 313 -8.25 -4.99 -16.33
C ALA A 313 -8.43 -4.19 -15.04
N THR A 314 -9.63 -3.65 -14.84
CA THR A 314 -9.98 -2.97 -13.60
C THR A 314 -11.44 -3.16 -13.22
N ILE A 315 -11.70 -3.18 -11.93
CA ILE A 315 -13.06 -3.13 -11.36
C ILE A 315 -13.04 -2.25 -10.11
N THR A 316 -14.11 -1.49 -9.91
CA THR A 316 -14.28 -0.66 -8.71
C THR A 316 -15.25 -1.32 -7.74
N LEU A 317 -14.79 -1.52 -6.51
CA LEU A 317 -15.64 -1.89 -5.38
C LEU A 317 -15.86 -0.64 -4.52
N ASN A 318 -17.07 -0.06 -4.58
CA ASN A 318 -17.35 1.19 -3.88
C ASN A 318 -17.11 1.05 -2.37
N GLY A 319 -16.55 2.06 -1.73
CA GLY A 319 -16.23 2.04 -0.31
C GLY A 319 -17.46 1.79 0.56
N SER A 320 -18.62 2.31 0.14
CA SER A 320 -19.92 2.08 0.79
C SER A 320 -20.47 0.66 0.61
N ASP A 321 -19.94 -0.12 -0.34
CA ASP A 321 -20.38 -1.49 -0.54
C ASP A 321 -19.65 -2.42 0.43
N ILE A 322 -20.43 -3.31 1.05
CA ILE A 322 -19.92 -4.41 1.88
C ILE A 322 -19.87 -5.70 1.05
N PRO A 323 -18.97 -6.65 1.37
CA PRO A 323 -18.90 -7.93 0.66
C PRO A 323 -20.24 -8.66 0.69
N ASP A 324 -20.73 -9.02 -0.48
CA ASP A 324 -21.98 -9.75 -0.69
C ASP A 324 -21.77 -11.25 -0.92
N ASN A 325 -20.52 -11.71 -0.80
CA ASN A 325 -20.12 -13.10 -0.96
C ASN A 325 -20.53 -13.65 -2.34
N ARG A 326 -20.07 -12.99 -3.41
CA ARG A 326 -20.21 -13.47 -4.80
C ARG A 326 -18.95 -13.20 -5.62
N TYR A 327 -18.94 -13.71 -6.85
CA TYR A 327 -17.88 -13.45 -7.82
C TYR A 327 -17.97 -12.06 -8.44
N TYR A 328 -16.80 -11.44 -8.57
CA TYR A 328 -16.55 -10.22 -9.31
C TYR A 328 -15.62 -10.55 -10.47
N GLU A 329 -15.93 -10.01 -11.64
CA GLU A 329 -15.34 -10.46 -12.91
C GLU A 329 -14.51 -9.36 -13.55
N LEU A 330 -13.30 -9.71 -13.97
CA LEU A 330 -12.34 -8.87 -14.66
C LEU A 330 -12.09 -9.45 -16.04
N ASN A 331 -12.28 -8.66 -17.09
CA ASN A 331 -11.91 -9.06 -18.44
C ASN A 331 -10.39 -8.94 -18.60
N VAL A 332 -9.70 -10.07 -18.70
CA VAL A 332 -8.23 -10.18 -18.85
C VAL A 332 -7.83 -10.73 -20.21
N THR A 333 -8.72 -10.64 -21.21
CA THR A 333 -8.56 -11.23 -22.54
C THR A 333 -7.25 -10.85 -23.20
N ASP A 334 -6.88 -9.57 -23.18
CA ASP A 334 -5.70 -9.07 -23.88
C ASP A 334 -4.41 -9.67 -23.29
N LEU A 335 -4.29 -9.70 -21.96
CA LEU A 335 -3.13 -10.30 -21.28
C LEU A 335 -3.04 -11.82 -21.52
N VAL A 336 -4.18 -12.53 -21.50
CA VAL A 336 -4.19 -13.97 -21.79
C VAL A 336 -3.77 -14.25 -23.23
N LYS A 337 -4.22 -13.44 -24.20
CA LYS A 337 -3.80 -13.57 -25.60
C LYS A 337 -2.31 -13.32 -25.80
N GLU A 338 -1.76 -12.31 -25.13
CA GLU A 338 -0.33 -11.99 -25.11
C GLU A 338 0.54 -13.13 -24.54
N TYR A 339 0.01 -13.93 -23.62
CA TYR A 339 0.69 -15.14 -23.16
C TYR A 339 0.55 -16.30 -24.14
N VAL A 340 -0.65 -16.54 -24.66
CA VAL A 340 -0.92 -17.68 -25.56
C VAL A 340 -0.27 -17.50 -26.94
N ASN A 341 -0.15 -16.28 -27.45
CA ASN A 341 0.53 -15.98 -28.71
C ASN A 341 2.08 -16.05 -28.60
N GLY A 342 2.62 -16.17 -27.37
CA GLY A 342 4.04 -16.22 -27.09
C GLY A 342 4.78 -14.88 -27.19
N GLU A 343 4.08 -13.75 -27.21
CA GLU A 343 4.69 -12.42 -27.12
C GLU A 343 5.43 -12.27 -25.78
N TYR A 344 4.86 -12.83 -24.71
CA TYR A 344 5.49 -12.91 -23.39
C TYR A 344 5.35 -14.31 -22.79
N GLU A 345 6.30 -14.69 -21.93
CA GLU A 345 6.16 -15.87 -21.08
C GLU A 345 4.98 -15.68 -20.13
N ASN A 346 4.22 -16.76 -19.84
CA ASN A 346 3.14 -16.71 -18.85
C ASN A 346 3.69 -16.52 -17.44
N THR A 347 3.70 -15.28 -16.98
CA THR A 347 4.12 -14.90 -15.62
C THR A 347 2.94 -14.71 -14.67
N GLY A 348 1.71 -14.96 -15.12
CA GLY A 348 0.49 -14.79 -14.33
C GLY A 348 0.01 -13.34 -14.23
N PHE A 349 -0.59 -12.99 -13.11
CA PHE A 349 -1.22 -11.70 -12.86
C PHE A 349 -0.67 -11.10 -11.57
N LEU A 350 -0.22 -9.84 -11.60
CA LEU A 350 -0.07 -9.04 -10.39
C LEU A 350 -1.36 -8.27 -10.18
N ILE A 351 -1.98 -8.49 -9.03
CA ILE A 351 -3.21 -7.81 -8.62
C ILE A 351 -2.92 -6.86 -7.46
N LYS A 352 -3.38 -5.62 -7.59
CA LYS A 352 -3.29 -4.57 -6.58
C LYS A 352 -4.52 -3.69 -6.63
N THR A 353 -4.70 -2.83 -5.63
CA THR A 353 -5.57 -1.66 -5.81
C THR A 353 -4.76 -0.49 -6.33
N ARG A 354 -5.43 0.50 -6.95
CA ARG A 354 -4.76 1.69 -7.49
C ARG A 354 -4.03 2.49 -6.42
N THR A 355 -4.74 2.82 -5.34
CA THR A 355 -4.28 3.77 -4.32
C THR A 355 -3.41 3.09 -3.28
N GLU A 356 -3.70 1.83 -2.95
CA GLU A 356 -3.06 1.04 -1.91
C GLU A 356 -2.99 1.78 -0.56
N ASN A 357 -4.04 2.52 -0.24
CA ASN A 357 -4.23 3.24 1.01
C ASN A 357 -5.72 3.26 1.40
N ALA A 358 -6.04 2.72 2.58
CA ALA A 358 -7.41 2.67 3.12
C ALA A 358 -8.46 1.98 2.24
N ASP A 359 -8.02 1.22 1.24
CA ASP A 359 -8.82 0.57 0.21
C ASP A 359 -8.66 -0.97 0.23
N TYR A 360 -8.19 -1.53 1.35
CA TYR A 360 -7.98 -2.96 1.51
C TYR A 360 -9.26 -3.77 1.28
N VAL A 361 -9.16 -4.77 0.42
CA VAL A 361 -10.19 -5.80 0.17
C VAL A 361 -9.52 -7.17 0.12
N ALA A 362 -10.30 -8.22 0.39
CA ALA A 362 -9.82 -9.57 0.19
C ALA A 362 -10.86 -10.48 -0.47
N PHE A 363 -10.36 -11.34 -1.33
CA PHE A 363 -11.09 -12.41 -2.01
C PHE A 363 -10.65 -13.76 -1.44
N TYR A 364 -11.41 -14.82 -1.65
CA TYR A 364 -10.91 -16.16 -1.31
C TYR A 364 -9.81 -16.59 -2.28
N SER A 365 -8.80 -17.29 -1.78
CA SER A 365 -7.72 -17.87 -2.57
C SER A 365 -8.00 -19.32 -2.97
N SER A 366 -7.06 -19.96 -3.67
CA SER A 366 -7.10 -21.39 -3.97
C SER A 366 -7.08 -22.29 -2.72
N GLU A 367 -6.59 -21.78 -1.58
CA GLU A 367 -6.48 -22.51 -0.32
C GLU A 367 -7.81 -22.57 0.47
N VAL A 368 -8.87 -21.89 0.03
CA VAL A 368 -10.18 -21.99 0.68
C VAL A 368 -10.75 -23.41 0.55
N GLU A 369 -11.35 -23.92 1.64
CA GLU A 369 -11.93 -25.28 1.70
C GLU A 369 -13.09 -25.46 0.71
N ASP A 370 -13.92 -24.43 0.52
CA ASP A 370 -15.06 -24.48 -0.40
C ASP A 370 -14.60 -24.15 -1.83
N GLU A 371 -14.37 -25.19 -2.63
CA GLU A 371 -13.92 -25.07 -4.02
C GLU A 371 -14.79 -24.14 -4.88
N LYS A 372 -16.07 -23.98 -4.54
CA LYS A 372 -16.99 -23.08 -5.27
C LYS A 372 -16.74 -21.60 -5.03
N LYS A 373 -15.80 -21.25 -4.14
CA LYS A 373 -15.38 -19.88 -3.82
C LYS A 373 -13.96 -19.58 -4.28
N ARG A 374 -13.25 -20.55 -4.83
CA ARG A 374 -11.88 -20.37 -5.34
C ARG A 374 -11.90 -19.48 -6.58
N PRO A 375 -10.85 -18.69 -6.85
CA PRO A 375 -10.81 -17.92 -8.07
C PRO A 375 -10.75 -18.83 -9.30
N MET A 376 -11.28 -18.32 -10.41
CA MET A 376 -11.38 -19.06 -11.66
C MET A 376 -10.96 -18.17 -12.82
N LEU A 377 -10.31 -18.77 -13.82
CA LEU A 377 -10.13 -18.14 -15.12
C LEU A 377 -10.94 -18.92 -16.15
N ASN A 378 -11.98 -18.28 -16.67
CA ASN A 378 -12.81 -18.84 -17.73
C ASN A 378 -12.32 -18.31 -19.08
N ILE A 379 -11.97 -19.23 -19.98
CA ILE A 379 -11.55 -18.89 -21.35
C ILE A 379 -12.59 -19.43 -22.33
N GLU A 380 -13.10 -18.53 -23.16
CA GLU A 380 -14.02 -18.84 -24.25
C GLU A 380 -13.26 -18.80 -25.56
N GLU A 381 -13.42 -19.84 -26.38
CA GLU A 381 -12.88 -19.92 -27.72
C GLU A 381 -14.00 -19.81 -28.77
N LYS A 382 -13.63 -19.40 -29.98
CA LYS A 382 -14.51 -19.45 -31.15
C LYS A 382 -15.09 -20.86 -31.27
N ALA A 383 -16.40 -20.93 -31.51
CA ALA A 383 -17.05 -22.20 -31.80
C ALA A 383 -16.37 -22.86 -33.01
N VAL A 384 -15.94 -24.11 -32.84
CA VAL A 384 -15.45 -24.92 -33.95
C VAL A 384 -16.64 -25.24 -34.86
N VAL A 385 -16.67 -24.64 -36.05
CA VAL A 385 -17.71 -24.87 -37.08
C VAL A 385 -17.39 -26.11 -37.91
#